data_AF-I4DP75-F1
#
_entry.id   AF-I4DP75-F1
#
_cell.length_a   1.000
_cell.length_b   1.000
_cell.length_c   1.000
_cell.angle_alpha   90.00
_cell.angle_beta   90.00
_cell.angle_gamma   90.00
#
_symmetry.space_group_name_H-M   'P 1'
#
loop_
_entity.id
_entity.type
_entity.pdbx_description
1 polymer ?
#
loop_
_entity_poly.entity_id
_entity_poly.type
_entity_poly.pdbx_seq_one_letter_code
_entity_poly.pdbx_strand_id
1 'polypeptide(L)'
;MKHRSQLRRFITLIDTLYDNRVRVVIGADCEPKDLFRMEEKDEFGDADRALMDDLKITKDSDDAKAAIFTGEEEMFACDRCLSRIMEMQTDEYWDKWGKNVN
;
A
#
# COMPACT_ATOMS: atom_id res chain seq x y z
N MET A 1 -8.69 0.81 -10.62
CA MET A 1 -8.71 -0.18 -9.52
C MET A 1 -10.11 -0.31 -8.91
N LYS A 2 -10.77 -1.48 -9.01
CA LYS A 2 -12.10 -1.70 -8.40
C LYS A 2 -12.10 -1.67 -6.85
N HIS A 3 -10.92 -1.68 -6.23
CA HIS A 3 -10.75 -1.76 -4.78
C HIS A 3 -9.72 -0.79 -4.17
N ARG A 4 -9.42 0.36 -4.80
CA ARG A 4 -8.41 1.33 -4.29
C ARG A 4 -8.70 1.75 -2.84
N SER A 5 -9.98 1.94 -2.48
CA SER A 5 -10.40 2.27 -1.11
C SER A 5 -10.15 1.14 -0.11
N GLN A 6 -10.41 -0.11 -0.48
CA GLN A 6 -10.18 -1.29 0.36
C GLN A 6 -8.70 -1.49 0.60
N LEU A 7 -7.88 -1.35 -0.46
CA LEU A 7 -6.43 -1.44 -0.38
C LEU A 7 -5.85 -0.40 0.59
N ARG A 8 -6.25 0.87 0.46
CA ARG A 8 -5.81 1.94 1.37
C ARG A 8 -6.19 1.64 2.82
N ARG A 9 -7.42 1.18 3.07
CA ARG A 9 -7.86 0.80 4.43
C ARG A 9 -7.05 -0.38 5.00
N PHE A 10 -6.73 -1.37 4.16
CA PHE A 10 -5.90 -2.50 4.57
C PHE A 10 -4.48 -2.06 4.93
N ILE A 11 -3.84 -1.23 4.09
CA ILE A 11 -2.51 -0.66 4.36
C ILE A 11 -2.54 0.14 5.67
N THR A 12 -3.51 1.04 5.85
CA THR A 12 -3.63 1.82 7.10
C THR A 12 -3.80 0.94 8.33
N LEU A 13 -4.56 -0.15 8.24
CA LEU A 13 -4.70 -1.11 9.34
C LEU A 13 -3.34 -1.74 9.69
N ILE A 14 -2.63 -2.29 8.71
CA ILE A 14 -1.32 -2.92 8.93
C ILE A 14 -0.32 -1.91 9.50
N ASP A 15 -0.30 -0.70 8.97
CA ASP A 15 0.56 0.39 9.46
C ASP A 15 0.27 0.69 10.93
N THR A 16 -1.01 0.81 11.29
CA THR A 16 -1.43 1.07 12.67
C THR A 16 -1.03 -0.05 13.61
N LEU A 17 -1.21 -1.32 13.20
CA LEU A 17 -0.81 -2.48 14.01
C LEU A 17 0.70 -2.53 14.20
N TYR A 18 1.47 -2.27 13.14
CA TYR A 18 2.92 -2.23 13.18
C TYR A 18 3.44 -1.13 14.12
N ASP A 19 2.90 0.08 14.01
CA ASP A 19 3.29 1.23 14.84
C ASP A 19 2.97 1.00 16.33
N ASN A 20 1.90 0.26 16.62
CA ASN A 20 1.51 -0.15 17.96
C ASN A 20 2.19 -1.45 18.43
N ARG A 21 3.14 -2.00 17.65
CA ARG A 21 3.92 -3.20 17.97
C ARG A 21 3.03 -4.43 18.23
N VAL A 22 1.91 -4.51 17.52
CA VAL A 22 0.96 -5.60 17.64
C VAL A 22 1.48 -6.82 16.91
N ARG A 23 1.39 -7.99 17.55
CA ARG A 23 1.65 -9.27 16.90
C ARG A 23 0.46 -9.68 16.05
N VAL A 24 0.72 -10.08 14.81
CA VAL A 24 -0.33 -10.50 13.88
C VAL A 24 -0.11 -11.94 13.43
N VAL A 25 -1.21 -12.66 13.22
CA VAL A 25 -1.26 -13.94 12.51
C VAL A 25 -2.28 -13.77 11.40
N ILE A 26 -1.83 -13.92 10.15
CA ILE A 26 -2.64 -13.64 8.96
C ILE A 26 -2.69 -14.90 8.10
N GLY A 27 -3.91 -15.31 7.72
CA GLY A 27 -4.13 -16.34 6.71
C GLY A 27 -4.70 -15.72 5.44
N ALA A 28 -4.19 -16.15 4.29
CA ALA A 28 -4.64 -15.71 2.97
C ALA A 28 -4.59 -16.88 1.96
N ASP A 29 -5.34 -16.76 0.87
CA ASP A 29 -5.38 -17.73 -0.23
C ASP A 29 -4.12 -17.71 -1.12
N CYS A 30 -3.25 -16.70 -0.93
CA CYS A 30 -2.00 -16.55 -1.64
C CYS A 30 -0.85 -16.19 -0.69
N GLU A 31 0.39 -16.31 -1.18
CA GLU A 31 1.57 -15.84 -0.46
C GLU A 31 1.58 -14.31 -0.32
N PRO A 32 2.21 -13.73 0.72
CA PRO A 32 2.22 -12.28 0.95
C PRO A 32 2.69 -11.46 -0.25
N LYS A 33 3.71 -11.95 -0.98
CA LYS A 33 4.25 -11.29 -2.19
C LYS A 33 3.22 -11.12 -3.31
N ASP A 34 2.20 -11.98 -3.34
CA ASP A 34 1.16 -12.00 -4.37
C ASP A 34 -0.12 -11.25 -3.91
N LEU A 35 -0.10 -10.66 -2.71
CA LEU A 35 -1.24 -9.96 -2.10
C LEU A 35 -1.60 -8.67 -2.83
N PHE A 36 -0.58 -7.98 -3.35
CA PHE A 36 -0.72 -6.71 -4.07
C PHE A 36 -0.45 -6.91 -5.56
N ARG A 37 -1.26 -7.73 -6.23
CA ARG A 37 -1.26 -7.77 -7.70
C ARG A 37 -1.86 -6.48 -8.25
N MET A 38 -1.00 -5.53 -8.55
CA MET A 38 -1.36 -4.37 -9.35
C MET A 38 -1.48 -4.86 -10.80
N GLU A 39 -2.71 -4.98 -11.30
CA GLU A 39 -2.91 -4.96 -12.75
C GLU A 39 -2.39 -3.60 -13.22
N GLU A 40 -1.34 -3.59 -14.05
CA GLU A 40 -0.92 -2.42 -14.80
C GLU A 40 -2.14 -1.93 -15.59
N LYS A 41 -2.80 -0.90 -15.07
CA LYS A 41 -3.78 -0.14 -15.82
C LYS A 41 -3.14 1.21 -16.05
N ASP A 42 -2.60 1.37 -17.24
CA ASP A 42 -2.13 2.64 -17.83
C ASP A 42 -3.20 3.74 -17.90
N GLU A 43 -4.41 3.49 -17.39
CA GLU A 43 -5.51 4.43 -17.47
C GLU A 43 -5.68 5.21 -16.17
N PHE A 44 -5.35 6.50 -16.24
CA PHE A 44 -5.76 7.52 -15.26
C PHE A 44 -7.23 7.31 -14.88
N GLY A 45 -7.51 7.21 -13.58
CA GLY A 45 -8.87 7.09 -13.09
C GLY A 45 -9.68 8.37 -13.36
N ASP A 46 -11.01 8.31 -13.29
CA ASP A 46 -11.86 9.48 -13.53
C ASP A 46 -11.53 10.67 -12.62
N ALA A 47 -11.13 10.39 -11.37
CA ALA A 47 -10.65 11.40 -10.42
C ALA A 47 -9.32 12.03 -10.86
N ASP A 48 -8.39 11.21 -11.37
CA ASP A 48 -7.08 11.67 -11.82
C ASP A 48 -7.23 12.55 -13.07
N ARG A 49 -8.16 12.20 -13.97
CA ARG A 49 -8.52 13.02 -15.16
C ARG A 49 -9.16 14.34 -14.78
N ALA A 50 -10.10 14.35 -13.85
CA ALA A 50 -10.73 15.59 -13.37
C ALA A 50 -9.68 16.55 -12.77
N LEU A 51 -8.72 16.02 -12.01
CA LEU A 51 -7.63 16.80 -11.44
C LEU A 51 -6.68 17.35 -12.52
N MET A 52 -6.36 16.54 -13.53
CA MET A 52 -5.56 17.00 -14.68
C MET A 52 -6.25 18.13 -15.44
N ASP A 53 -7.57 18.02 -15.68
CA ASP A 53 -8.35 19.05 -16.37
C ASP A 53 -8.38 20.37 -15.59
N ASP A 54 -8.60 20.31 -14.27
CA ASP A 54 -8.60 21.48 -13.38
C ASP A 54 -7.22 22.18 -13.33
N LEU A 55 -6.15 21.38 -13.33
CA LEU A 55 -4.77 21.87 -13.34
C LEU A 55 -4.25 22.21 -14.74
N LYS A 56 -5.04 21.96 -15.80
CA LYS A 56 -4.64 22.09 -17.22
C LYS A 56 -3.38 21.30 -17.58
N ILE A 57 -3.19 20.14 -16.94
CA ILE A 57 -2.09 19.22 -17.22
C ILE A 57 -2.48 18.33 -18.39
N THR A 58 -1.66 18.30 -19.44
CA THR A 58 -1.86 17.39 -20.57
C THR A 58 -1.19 16.05 -20.30
N LYS A 59 -1.75 14.96 -20.81
CA LYS A 59 -1.21 13.60 -20.57
C LYS A 59 0.24 13.41 -21.00
N ASP A 60 0.71 14.20 -21.97
CA ASP A 60 2.07 14.12 -22.51
C ASP A 60 3.03 15.13 -21.86
N SER A 61 2.57 15.96 -20.91
CA SER A 61 3.44 16.90 -20.22
C SER A 61 4.29 16.20 -19.15
N ASP A 62 5.42 16.82 -18.78
CA ASP A 62 6.23 16.31 -17.67
C ASP A 62 5.49 16.38 -16.33
N ASP A 63 4.50 17.28 -16.19
CA ASP A 63 3.66 17.37 -14.99
C ASP A 63 2.74 16.14 -14.81
N ALA A 64 2.33 15.50 -15.91
CA ALA A 64 1.55 14.25 -15.86
C ALA A 64 2.38 13.04 -15.36
N LYS A 65 3.70 13.16 -15.28
CA LYS A 65 4.60 12.14 -14.71
C LYS A 65 4.82 12.32 -13.21
N ALA A 66 4.19 13.32 -12.58
CA ALA A 66 4.27 13.47 -11.13
C ALA A 66 3.75 12.21 -10.44
N ALA A 67 4.36 11.86 -9.29
CA ALA A 67 4.05 10.64 -8.53
C ALA A 67 2.56 10.43 -8.20
N ILE A 68 1.81 11.54 -8.11
CA ILE A 68 0.35 11.56 -7.89
C ILE A 68 -0.41 10.88 -9.04
N PHE A 69 0.13 10.92 -10.26
CA PHE A 69 -0.53 10.43 -11.47
C PHE A 69 0.00 9.07 -11.94
N THR A 70 1.22 8.70 -11.55
CA THR A 70 1.87 7.43 -11.93
C THR A 70 1.50 6.26 -11.00
N GLY A 71 0.91 6.54 -9.83
CA GLY A 71 0.59 5.51 -8.84
C GLY A 71 1.81 4.97 -8.09
N GLU A 72 2.96 5.64 -8.22
CA GLU A 72 4.19 5.31 -7.50
C GLU A 72 4.00 5.34 -5.99
N GLU A 73 3.19 6.27 -5.48
CA GLU A 73 2.86 6.35 -4.05
C GLU A 73 2.12 5.11 -3.56
N GLU A 74 1.13 4.61 -4.33
CA GLU A 74 0.43 3.38 -3.98
C GLU A 74 1.33 2.15 -4.05
N MET A 75 2.22 2.08 -5.05
CA MET A 75 3.17 0.98 -5.16
C MET A 75 4.12 0.95 -3.96
N PHE A 76 4.71 2.09 -3.63
CA PHE A 76 5.56 2.23 -2.46
C PHE A 76 4.81 1.90 -1.16
N ALA A 77 3.55 2.32 -1.03
CA ALA A 77 2.73 1.99 0.13
C ALA A 77 2.47 0.48 0.25
N CYS A 78 2.27 -0.22 -0.88
CA CYS A 78 2.11 -1.67 -0.90
C CYS A 78 3.41 -2.41 -0.51
N ASP A 79 4.55 -2.02 -1.08
CA ASP A 79 5.86 -2.64 -0.78
C ASP A 79 6.24 -2.47 0.70
N ARG A 80 6.00 -1.27 1.24
CA ARG A 80 6.20 -0.98 2.66
C ARG A 80 5.25 -1.79 3.54
N CYS A 81 3.98 -1.90 3.16
CA CYS A 81 3.00 -2.74 3.87
C CYS A 81 3.43 -4.22 3.87
N LEU A 82 3.89 -4.73 2.72
CA LEU A 82 4.38 -6.10 2.58
C LEU A 82 5.58 -6.35 3.50
N SER A 83 6.53 -5.43 3.50
CA SER A 83 7.73 -5.52 4.36
C SER A 83 7.34 -5.59 5.83
N ARG A 84 6.37 -4.78 6.27
CA ARG A 84 5.85 -4.81 7.65
C ARG A 84 5.18 -6.13 7.99
N ILE A 85 4.37 -6.68 7.09
CA ILE A 85 3.73 -7.99 7.28
C ILE A 85 4.79 -9.08 7.46
N MET A 86 5.83 -9.07 6.62
CA MET A 86 6.92 -10.04 6.68
C MET A 86 7.72 -9.91 7.98
N GLU A 87 8.07 -8.69 8.38
CA GLU A 87 8.81 -8.45 9.62
C GLU A 87 8.01 -8.90 10.85
N MET A 88 6.71 -8.56 10.94
CA MET A 88 5.85 -8.91 12.07
C MET A 88 5.63 -10.42 12.25
N GLN A 89 6.02 -11.25 11.28
CA GLN A 89 5.98 -12.71 11.36
C GLN A 89 7.30 -13.34 11.80
N THR A 90 8.36 -12.54 11.97
CA THR A 90 9.67 -13.05 12.39
C THR A 90 9.74 -13.27 13.89
N ASP A 91 10.49 -14.30 14.30
CA ASP A 91 10.82 -14.54 15.71
C ASP A 91 11.51 -13.32 16.32
N GLU A 92 12.37 -12.63 15.57
CA GLU A 92 13.05 -11.41 16.02
C GLU A 92 12.06 -10.31 16.43
N TYR A 93 11.04 -10.04 15.61
CA TYR A 93 10.00 -9.07 15.94
C TYR A 93 9.21 -9.51 17.17
N TRP A 94 8.90 -10.80 17.25
CA TRP A 94 8.15 -11.37 18.37
C TRP A 94 8.95 -11.31 19.67
N ASP A 95 10.24 -11.60 19.66
CA ASP A 95 11.10 -11.55 20.84
C ASP A 95 11.34 -10.12 21.30
N LYS A 96 11.47 -9.19 20.34
CA LYS A 96 11.66 -7.76 20.60
C LYS A 96 10.45 -7.13 21.29
N TRP A 97 9.24 -7.50 20.87
CA TRP A 97 7.99 -6.88 21.36
C TRP A 97 7.15 -7.78 22.27
N GLY A 98 7.56 -9.03 22.46
CA GLY A 98 6.84 -10.06 23.20
C GLY A 98 6.93 -10.03 24.70
N LYS A 99 7.95 -9.38 25.23
CA LYS A 99 8.29 -9.41 26.65
C LYS A 99 7.37 -8.54 27.52
N ASN A 100 6.38 -7.88 26.91
CA ASN A 100 5.45 -6.98 27.58
C ASN A 100 4.02 -7.53 27.72
N VAL A 101 3.79 -8.81 27.41
CA VAL A 101 2.53 -9.48 27.74
C VAL A 101 2.70 -10.14 29.11
N ASN A 102 2.52 -9.35 30.17
CA ASN A 102 2.26 -9.83 31.53
C ASN A 102 0.75 -9.85 31.77
#